data_AF-A0A8T5S296-F1
#
_entry.id   AF-A0A8T5S296-F1
#
_cell.length_a   1.000
_cell.length_b   1.000
_cell.length_c   1.000
_cell.angle_alpha   90.00
_cell.angle_beta   90.00
_cell.angle_gamma   90.00
#
_symmetry.space_group_name_H-M   'P 1'
#
loop_
_entity.id
_entity.type
_entity.pdbx_description
1 polymer ?
#
loop_
_entity_poly.entity_id
_entity_poly.type
_entity_poly.pdbx_seq_one_letter_code
_entity_poly.pdbx_strand_id
1 'polypeptide(L)'
;MFNGFKSNIIIQPTGNILEDVVNGLENWCIAFNEFFLIFSKYLKYIFVFIILFIGIFTLLRFRGVYQQSRTRGGIDKKEDVLTKPRLILGTLYIVLAFGILFNYLTYFFIWILEPLPDRLIYNFIDFMGIDPFYLNGIKDISVSQYPHEKTIYYCFAFGSLMSVLTILLSLWYLINNNRLINNPMRVFGSLISGIMGCILFGFTTYLPFFL
;
A
#
# COMPACT_ATOMS: atom_id res chain seq x y z
N MET A 1 52.83 17.77 -55.11
CA MET A 1 52.95 16.30 -55.12
C MET A 1 52.46 15.81 -53.78
N PHE A 2 51.60 14.79 -53.81
CA PHE A 2 50.66 14.38 -52.77
C PHE A 2 51.28 13.79 -51.49
N ASN A 3 50.45 13.81 -50.45
CA ASN A 3 50.27 12.84 -49.37
C ASN A 3 51.05 12.99 -48.07
N GLY A 4 50.27 13.19 -47.01
CA GLY A 4 50.70 12.98 -45.63
C GLY A 4 49.71 13.36 -44.53
N PHE A 5 48.40 13.52 -44.81
CA PHE A 5 47.40 13.66 -43.74
C PHE A 5 47.26 12.31 -43.02
N LYS A 6 48.06 12.12 -41.97
CA LYS A 6 47.79 11.10 -40.94
C LYS A 6 46.51 11.52 -40.24
N SER A 7 45.40 10.88 -40.60
CA SER A 7 44.19 10.90 -39.80
C SER A 7 44.51 10.20 -38.48
N ASN A 8 44.59 10.99 -37.40
CA ASN A 8 44.43 10.45 -36.06
C ASN A 8 42.99 9.96 -35.95
N ILE A 9 42.80 8.66 -36.20
CA ILE A 9 41.58 7.97 -35.82
C ILE A 9 41.59 7.99 -34.30
N ILE A 10 40.87 8.95 -33.73
CA ILE A 10 40.46 8.91 -32.33
C ILE A 10 39.51 7.71 -32.27
N ILE A 11 40.05 6.56 -31.88
CA ILE A 11 39.25 5.43 -31.44
C ILE A 11 38.59 5.91 -30.16
N GLN A 12 37.38 6.47 -30.27
CA GLN A 12 36.52 6.59 -29.11
C GLN A 12 36.39 5.18 -28.55
N PRO A 13 36.71 4.93 -27.27
CA PRO A 13 36.28 3.69 -26.67
C PRO A 13 34.76 3.73 -26.81
N THR A 14 34.21 2.84 -27.62
CA THR A 14 32.80 2.50 -27.53
C THR A 14 32.63 1.97 -26.13
N GLY A 15 32.39 2.88 -25.17
CA GLY A 15 31.90 2.57 -23.86
C GLY A 15 30.78 1.58 -24.07
N ASN A 16 30.90 0.41 -23.43
CA ASN A 16 29.96 -0.66 -23.65
C ASN A 16 28.58 -0.08 -23.40
N ILE A 17 27.73 -0.02 -24.44
CA ILE A 17 26.35 0.47 -24.33
C ILE A 17 25.64 -0.18 -23.12
N LEU A 18 26.02 -1.41 -22.82
CA LEU A 18 25.55 -2.18 -21.68
C LEU A 18 25.96 -1.60 -20.31
N GLU A 19 27.18 -1.08 -20.18
CA GLU A 19 27.68 -0.42 -18.97
C GLU A 19 26.98 0.93 -18.74
N ASP A 20 26.77 1.70 -19.81
CA ASP A 20 26.01 2.96 -19.75
C ASP A 20 24.54 2.71 -19.37
N VAL A 21 23.92 1.65 -19.91
CA VAL A 21 22.55 1.24 -19.56
C VAL A 21 22.47 0.81 -18.10
N VAL A 22 23.41 -0.02 -17.61
CA VAL A 22 23.43 -0.48 -16.22
C VAL A 22 23.62 0.70 -15.25
N ASN A 23 24.57 1.59 -15.52
CA ASN A 23 24.80 2.79 -14.72
C ASN A 23 23.58 3.72 -14.73
N GLY A 24 22.91 3.86 -15.88
CA GLY A 24 21.66 4.61 -15.98
C GLY A 24 20.53 4.02 -15.12
N LEU A 25 20.40 2.69 -15.11
CA LEU A 25 19.39 1.96 -14.35
C LEU A 25 19.64 2.04 -12.84
N GLU A 26 20.90 1.95 -12.42
CA GLU A 26 21.28 2.10 -11.01
C GLU A 26 21.04 3.53 -10.51
N ASN A 27 21.41 4.54 -11.30
CA ASN A 27 21.10 5.94 -10.98
C ASN A 27 19.58 6.19 -10.89
N TRP A 28 18.79 5.57 -11.77
CA TRP A 28 17.34 5.63 -11.69
C TRP A 28 16.80 4.99 -10.41
N CYS A 29 17.32 3.82 -10.00
CA CYS A 29 16.95 3.18 -8.73
C CYS A 29 17.27 4.07 -7.52
N ILE A 30 18.43 4.72 -7.49
CA ILE A 30 18.80 5.66 -6.42
C ILE A 30 17.81 6.82 -6.37
N ALA A 31 17.55 7.47 -7.51
CA ALA A 31 16.61 8.59 -7.58
C ALA A 31 15.18 8.17 -7.17
N PHE A 32 14.73 7.00 -7.62
CA PHE A 32 13.43 6.45 -7.22
C PHE A 32 13.35 6.18 -5.72
N ASN A 33 14.40 5.62 -5.13
CA ASN A 33 14.44 5.31 -3.69
C ASN A 33 14.35 6.58 -2.84
N GLU A 34 15.09 7.63 -3.21
CA GLU A 34 15.01 8.93 -2.52
C GLU A 34 13.63 9.56 -2.67
N PHE A 35 13.09 9.56 -3.90
CA PHE A 35 11.73 10.03 -4.15
C PHE A 35 10.70 9.27 -3.32
N PHE A 36 10.79 7.93 -3.29
CA PHE A 36 9.85 7.08 -2.58
C PHE A 36 9.88 7.34 -1.07
N LEU A 37 11.06 7.54 -0.48
CA LEU A 37 11.19 7.89 0.94
C LEU A 37 10.48 9.21 1.27
N ILE A 38 10.66 10.24 0.44
CA ILE A 38 9.99 11.53 0.61
C ILE A 38 8.47 11.34 0.42
N PHE A 39 8.06 10.66 -0.63
CA PHE A 39 6.67 10.36 -0.94
C PHE A 39 5.98 9.62 0.21
N SER A 40 6.64 8.63 0.80
CA SER A 40 6.07 7.80 1.87
C SER A 40 5.79 8.58 3.15
N LYS A 41 6.63 9.58 3.48
CA LYS A 41 6.38 10.51 4.60
C LYS A 41 5.05 11.26 4.42
N TYR A 42 4.74 11.69 3.20
CA TYR A 42 3.46 12.36 2.89
C TYR A 42 2.30 11.37 2.79
N LEU A 43 2.57 10.16 2.31
CA LEU A 43 1.60 9.09 2.09
C LEU A 43 0.85 8.72 3.38
N LYS A 44 1.54 8.72 4.53
CA LYS A 44 0.94 8.56 5.85
C LYS A 44 -0.22 9.54 6.08
N TYR A 45 0.02 10.83 5.88
CA TYR A 45 -0.99 11.86 6.14
C TYR A 45 -2.16 11.74 5.17
N ILE A 46 -1.89 11.44 3.90
CA ILE A 46 -2.93 11.18 2.89
C ILE A 46 -3.78 9.99 3.32
N PHE A 47 -3.16 8.90 3.76
CA PHE A 47 -3.83 7.69 4.21
C PHE A 47 -4.72 7.96 5.44
N VAL A 48 -4.18 8.65 6.45
CA VAL A 48 -4.94 9.09 7.64
C VAL A 48 -6.15 9.93 7.23
N PHE A 49 -5.97 10.87 6.30
CA PHE A 49 -7.03 11.75 5.85
C PHE A 49 -8.15 11.00 5.11
N ILE A 50 -7.80 10.02 4.27
CA ILE A 50 -8.76 9.14 3.60
C ILE A 50 -9.60 8.39 4.64
N ILE A 51 -8.96 7.76 5.63
CA ILE A 51 -9.66 7.00 6.67
C ILE A 51 -10.54 7.91 7.53
N LEU A 52 -10.03 9.08 7.90
CA LEU A 52 -10.78 10.05 8.69
C LEU A 52 -12.03 10.53 7.95
N PHE A 53 -11.92 10.83 6.66
CA PHE A 53 -13.08 11.16 5.84
C PHE A 53 -14.07 10.01 5.75
N ILE A 54 -13.61 8.78 5.53
CA ILE A 54 -14.47 7.59 5.52
C ILE A 54 -15.24 7.48 6.84
N GLY A 55 -14.57 7.67 7.98
CA GLY A 55 -15.18 7.67 9.31
C GLY A 55 -16.27 8.74 9.45
N ILE A 56 -15.95 9.99 9.10
CA ILE A 56 -16.89 11.12 9.15
C ILE A 56 -18.10 10.88 8.23
N PHE A 57 -17.88 10.46 6.98
CA PHE A 57 -18.96 10.16 6.04
C PHE A 57 -19.88 9.04 6.54
N THR A 58 -19.32 8.03 7.20
CA THR A 58 -20.10 6.94 7.81
C THR A 58 -21.03 7.48 8.91
N LEU A 59 -20.52 8.35 9.78
CA LEU A 59 -21.30 8.96 10.87
C LEU A 59 -22.34 9.96 10.36
N LEU A 60 -22.01 10.77 9.35
CA LEU A 60 -22.97 11.69 8.72
C LEU A 60 -24.13 10.93 8.09
N ARG A 61 -23.83 9.82 7.40
CA ARG A 61 -24.87 8.97 6.80
C ARG A 61 -25.72 8.29 7.86
N PHE A 62 -25.13 7.87 8.98
CA PHE A 62 -25.89 7.37 10.13
C PHE A 62 -26.87 8.43 10.67
N ARG A 63 -26.43 9.68 10.86
CA ARG A 63 -27.30 10.78 11.31
C ARG A 63 -28.47 11.01 10.36
N GLY A 64 -28.24 10.96 9.05
CA GLY A 64 -29.30 11.11 8.03
C GLY A 64 -30.34 9.99 8.10
N VAL A 65 -29.90 8.73 8.20
CA VAL A 65 -30.81 7.57 8.33
C VAL A 65 -31.62 7.65 9.62
N TYR A 66 -30.99 8.00 10.74
CA TYR A 66 -31.66 8.16 12.04
C TYR A 66 -32.70 9.30 12.04
N GLN A 67 -32.41 10.40 11.35
CA GLN A 67 -33.35 11.51 11.24
C GLN A 67 -34.57 11.13 10.38
N GLN A 68 -34.35 10.36 9.31
CA GLN A 68 -35.41 9.88 8.42
C GLN A 68 -36.30 8.82 9.10
N SER A 69 -35.73 7.91 9.91
CA SER A 69 -36.51 6.93 10.67
C SER A 69 -37.38 7.59 11.74
N ARG A 70 -36.90 8.69 12.35
CA ARG A 70 -37.64 9.48 13.34
C ARG A 70 -38.80 10.28 12.73
N THR A 71 -38.62 10.86 11.54
CA THR A 71 -39.69 11.63 10.87
C THR A 71 -40.75 10.75 10.19
N ARG A 72 -40.41 9.53 9.76
CA ARG A 72 -41.35 8.60 9.10
C ARG A 72 -42.17 7.73 10.06
N GLY A 73 -42.04 7.92 11.38
CA GLY A 73 -42.97 7.38 12.36
C GLY A 73 -43.11 5.85 12.34
N GLY A 74 -42.05 5.12 12.67
CA GLY A 74 -42.15 3.75 13.21
C GLY A 74 -42.71 2.63 12.31
N ILE A 75 -43.03 2.90 11.04
CA ILE A 75 -43.63 1.90 10.12
C ILE A 75 -42.58 0.86 9.63
N ASP A 76 -41.29 1.22 9.59
CA ASP A 76 -40.21 0.34 9.09
C ASP A 76 -39.24 -0.10 10.21
N LYS A 77 -39.72 -0.87 11.18
CA LYS A 77 -38.86 -1.45 12.25
C LYS A 77 -37.83 -2.48 11.77
N LYS A 78 -37.73 -2.77 10.47
CA LYS A 78 -36.74 -3.71 9.89
C LYS A 78 -35.37 -3.07 9.64
N GLU A 79 -35.22 -1.75 9.73
CA GLU A 79 -33.95 -1.07 9.42
C GLU A 79 -32.94 -0.98 10.58
N ASP A 80 -33.31 -1.42 11.79
CA ASP A 80 -32.55 -1.11 13.02
C ASP A 80 -31.40 -2.10 13.37
N VAL A 81 -31.16 -3.10 12.52
CA VAL A 81 -30.06 -4.06 12.76
C VAL A 81 -28.71 -3.51 12.27
N LEU A 82 -28.72 -2.66 11.23
CA LEU A 82 -27.49 -2.13 10.58
C LEU A 82 -27.07 -0.73 11.09
N THR A 83 -27.87 -0.11 11.96
CA THR A 83 -27.56 1.18 12.60
C THR A 83 -26.38 1.05 13.58
N LYS A 84 -26.37 0.00 14.43
CA LYS A 84 -25.28 -0.24 15.40
C LYS A 84 -23.93 -0.53 14.75
N PRO A 85 -23.82 -1.41 13.73
CA PRO A 85 -22.55 -1.65 13.03
C PRO A 85 -21.97 -0.38 12.37
N ARG A 86 -22.82 0.48 11.78
CA ARG A 86 -22.37 1.73 11.14
C ARG A 86 -21.74 2.70 12.13
N LEU A 87 -22.33 2.84 13.31
CA LEU A 87 -21.79 3.70 14.36
C LEU A 87 -20.43 3.16 14.83
N ILE A 88 -20.36 1.85 15.14
CA ILE A 88 -19.13 1.20 15.58
C ILE A 88 -18.01 1.37 14.54
N LEU A 89 -18.30 1.13 13.26
CA LEU A 89 -17.33 1.28 12.18
C LEU A 89 -16.88 2.73 11.97
N GLY A 90 -17.81 3.69 11.97
CA GLY A 90 -17.47 5.11 11.84
C GLY A 90 -16.52 5.55 12.96
N THR A 91 -16.82 5.16 14.21
CA THR A 91 -15.94 5.42 15.35
C THR A 91 -14.60 4.69 15.23
N LEU A 92 -14.59 3.41 14.82
CA LEU A 92 -13.36 2.64 14.60
C LEU A 92 -12.45 3.28 13.56
N TYR A 93 -12.99 3.76 12.43
CA TYR A 93 -12.18 4.45 11.42
C TYR A 93 -11.55 5.74 11.95
N ILE A 94 -12.28 6.52 12.75
CA ILE A 94 -11.74 7.74 13.37
C ILE A 94 -10.62 7.40 14.36
N VAL A 95 -10.85 6.42 15.24
CA VAL A 95 -9.83 5.95 16.20
C VAL A 95 -8.60 5.42 15.45
N LEU A 96 -8.81 4.69 14.36
CA LEU A 96 -7.74 4.15 13.52
C LEU A 96 -6.93 5.27 12.86
N ALA A 97 -7.59 6.29 12.29
CA ALA A 97 -6.94 7.45 11.71
C ALA A 97 -6.06 8.19 12.74
N PHE A 98 -6.60 8.51 13.91
CA PHE A 98 -5.85 9.20 14.96
C PHE A 98 -4.73 8.34 15.54
N GLY A 99 -4.95 7.04 15.75
CA GLY A 99 -3.91 6.18 16.29
C GLY A 99 -2.75 5.97 15.31
N ILE A 100 -2.99 5.96 14.00
CA ILE A 100 -1.91 5.95 12.98
C ILE A 100 -1.21 7.32 12.93
N LEU A 101 -1.96 8.42 13.05
CA LEU A 101 -1.40 9.77 13.08
C LEU A 101 -0.38 9.94 14.22
N PHE A 102 -0.71 9.45 15.42
CA PHE A 102 0.13 9.51 16.62
C PHE A 102 1.11 8.34 16.76
N ASN A 103 1.30 7.51 15.73
CA ASN A 103 2.15 6.31 15.71
C ASN A 103 1.77 5.19 16.70
N TYR A 104 0.92 5.45 17.69
CA TYR A 104 0.52 4.46 18.70
C TYR A 104 -0.07 3.18 18.08
N LEU A 105 -1.03 3.31 17.16
CA LEU A 105 -1.58 2.13 16.47
C LEU A 105 -0.59 1.52 15.50
N THR A 106 0.30 2.31 14.89
CA THR A 106 1.34 1.79 13.99
C THR A 106 2.27 0.83 14.74
N TYR A 107 2.77 1.24 15.91
CA TYR A 107 3.59 0.36 16.76
C TYR A 107 2.81 -0.85 17.27
N PHE A 108 1.56 -0.64 17.70
CA PHE A 108 0.69 -1.74 18.14
C PHE A 108 0.45 -2.77 17.02
N PHE A 109 0.22 -2.32 15.79
CA PHE A 109 0.01 -3.20 14.64
C PHE A 109 1.28 -3.94 14.25
N ILE A 110 2.44 -3.29 14.28
CA ILE A 110 3.73 -3.97 14.05
C ILE A 110 3.87 -5.10 15.07
N TRP A 111 3.69 -4.82 16.35
CA TRP A 111 3.84 -5.81 17.42
C TRP A 111 2.87 -6.99 17.32
N ILE A 112 1.58 -6.73 17.07
CA ILE A 112 0.56 -7.81 17.05
C ILE A 112 0.62 -8.64 15.77
N LEU A 113 1.08 -8.06 14.66
CA LEU A 113 1.16 -8.73 13.35
C LEU A 113 2.56 -9.28 13.04
N GLU A 114 3.57 -8.97 13.85
CA GLU A 114 4.91 -9.55 13.75
C GLU A 114 4.93 -11.10 13.65
N PRO A 115 4.10 -11.87 14.39
CA PRO A 115 4.10 -13.33 14.27
C PRO A 115 3.37 -13.85 13.02
N LEU A 116 2.72 -13.00 12.21
CA LEU A 116 2.06 -13.47 11.00
C LEU A 116 3.12 -13.83 9.94
N PRO A 117 2.95 -14.98 9.25
CA PRO A 117 3.79 -15.32 8.11
C PRO A 117 3.50 -14.35 6.96
N ASP A 118 4.25 -13.25 6.93
CA ASP A 118 4.13 -12.22 5.92
C ASP A 118 4.99 -12.53 4.70
N ARG A 119 4.51 -12.10 3.52
CA ARG A 119 5.23 -12.09 2.24
C ARG A 119 5.43 -13.47 1.59
N LEU A 120 4.33 -14.18 1.29
CA LEU A 120 4.40 -15.42 0.49
C LEU A 120 5.14 -15.26 -0.84
N ILE A 121 5.22 -14.03 -1.38
CA ILE A 121 6.00 -13.74 -2.58
C ILE A 121 7.45 -14.21 -2.45
N TYR A 122 8.05 -14.11 -1.27
CA TYR A 122 9.42 -14.57 -1.07
C TYR A 122 9.55 -16.09 -1.06
N ASN A 123 8.51 -16.81 -0.61
CA ASN A 123 8.49 -18.27 -0.70
C ASN A 123 8.32 -18.74 -2.16
N PHE A 124 7.56 -18.00 -2.97
CA PHE A 124 7.49 -18.26 -4.42
C PHE A 124 8.80 -17.99 -5.14
N ILE A 125 9.52 -16.92 -4.76
CA ILE A 125 10.82 -16.57 -5.32
C ILE A 125 11.89 -17.61 -4.92
N ASP A 126 11.87 -18.07 -3.68
CA ASP A 126 12.76 -19.14 -3.18
C ASP A 126 12.50 -20.48 -3.90
N PHE A 127 11.21 -20.82 -4.14
CA PHE A 127 10.84 -21.99 -4.94
C PHE A 127 11.36 -21.93 -6.40
N MET A 128 11.56 -20.73 -6.95
CA MET A 128 12.16 -20.54 -8.29
C MET A 128 13.70 -20.72 -8.31
N GLY A 129 14.32 -21.03 -7.17
CA GLY A 129 15.74 -21.33 -7.07
C GLY A 129 16.66 -20.10 -7.03
N ILE A 130 16.13 -18.96 -6.58
CA ILE A 130 16.94 -17.75 -6.35
C ILE A 130 17.66 -17.87 -5.01
N ASP A 131 18.96 -17.51 -4.99
CA ASP A 131 19.80 -17.65 -3.81
C ASP A 131 19.23 -16.87 -2.60
N PRO A 132 19.12 -17.49 -1.40
CA PRO A 132 18.56 -16.85 -0.21
C PRO A 132 19.30 -15.56 0.21
N PHE A 133 20.57 -15.42 -0.18
CA PHE A 133 21.40 -14.25 0.11
C PHE A 133 20.84 -12.97 -0.53
N TYR A 134 20.45 -13.01 -1.82
CA TYR A 134 19.82 -11.88 -2.51
C TYR A 134 18.41 -11.60 -1.99
N LEU A 135 17.69 -12.65 -1.60
CA LEU A 135 16.37 -12.55 -0.97
C LEU A 135 16.40 -11.80 0.36
N ASN A 136 17.48 -11.94 1.14
CA ASN A 136 17.61 -11.25 2.42
C ASN A 136 17.81 -9.73 2.25
N GLY A 137 18.57 -9.30 1.25
CA GLY A 137 18.72 -7.88 0.91
C GLY A 137 17.40 -7.23 0.48
N ILE A 138 16.53 -7.99 -0.20
CA ILE A 138 15.18 -7.50 -0.56
C ILE A 138 14.23 -7.53 0.65
N LYS A 139 14.34 -8.51 1.55
CA LYS A 139 13.45 -8.66 2.72
C LYS A 139 13.66 -7.59 3.79
N ASP A 140 14.89 -7.13 3.95
CA ASP A 140 15.29 -6.17 4.99
C ASP A 140 16.15 -5.05 4.39
N ILE A 141 15.62 -3.82 4.43
CA ILE A 141 16.31 -2.62 3.93
C ILE A 141 17.64 -2.40 4.66
N SER A 142 17.75 -2.81 5.93
CA SER A 142 18.96 -2.61 6.74
C SER A 142 20.14 -3.47 6.29
N VAL A 143 19.86 -4.59 5.62
CA VAL A 143 20.86 -5.53 5.10
C VAL A 143 21.11 -5.31 3.59
N SER A 144 20.23 -4.57 2.92
CA SER A 144 20.32 -4.31 1.49
C SER A 144 21.59 -3.54 1.09
N GLN A 145 22.38 -4.15 0.21
CA GLN A 145 23.63 -3.58 -0.30
C GLN A 145 23.41 -2.81 -1.60
N TYR A 146 22.44 -3.23 -2.42
CA TYR A 146 22.24 -2.66 -3.75
C TYR A 146 20.99 -1.76 -3.85
N PRO A 147 21.01 -0.68 -4.65
CA PRO A 147 19.86 0.22 -4.78
C PRO A 147 18.59 -0.46 -5.32
N HIS A 148 18.73 -1.41 -6.23
CA HIS A 148 17.59 -2.09 -6.87
C HIS A 148 16.82 -2.99 -5.89
N GLU A 149 17.48 -3.58 -4.88
CA GLU A 149 16.83 -4.37 -3.83
C GLU A 149 15.86 -3.51 -3.01
N LYS A 150 16.31 -2.30 -2.63
CA LYS A 150 15.47 -1.32 -1.94
C LYS A 150 14.28 -0.89 -2.78
N THR A 151 14.49 -0.70 -4.09
CA THR A 151 13.41 -0.38 -5.03
C THR A 151 12.35 -1.50 -5.06
N ILE A 152 12.77 -2.77 -5.12
CA ILE A 152 11.85 -3.91 -5.09
C ILE A 152 11.07 -3.95 -3.76
N TYR A 153 11.76 -3.76 -2.63
CA TYR A 153 11.10 -3.70 -1.33
C TYR A 153 10.04 -2.57 -1.26
N TYR A 154 10.38 -1.37 -1.75
CA TYR A 154 9.45 -0.24 -1.80
C TYR A 154 8.22 -0.52 -2.67
N CYS A 155 8.39 -1.18 -3.81
CA CYS A 155 7.28 -1.63 -4.64
C CYS A 155 6.35 -2.60 -3.88
N PHE A 156 6.92 -3.57 -3.15
CA PHE A 156 6.12 -4.50 -2.34
C PHE A 156 5.43 -3.81 -1.16
N ALA A 157 6.10 -2.88 -0.49
CA ALA A 157 5.50 -2.07 0.56
C ALA A 157 4.31 -1.24 0.05
N PHE A 158 4.44 -0.65 -1.15
CA PHE A 158 3.36 0.08 -1.78
C PHE A 158 2.18 -0.82 -2.16
N GLY A 159 2.45 -2.02 -2.70
CA GLY A 159 1.44 -3.03 -2.99
C GLY A 159 0.68 -3.50 -1.75
N SER A 160 1.41 -3.68 -0.63
CA SER A 160 0.84 -4.00 0.69
C SER A 160 -0.10 -2.89 1.17
N LEU A 161 0.32 -1.62 1.11
CA LEU A 161 -0.54 -0.48 1.47
C LEU A 161 -1.83 -0.44 0.64
N MET A 162 -1.72 -0.59 -0.68
CA MET A 162 -2.87 -0.59 -1.59
C MET A 162 -3.85 -1.73 -1.28
N SER A 163 -3.32 -2.89 -0.90
CA SER A 163 -4.13 -4.06 -0.52
C SER A 163 -4.91 -3.79 0.77
N VAL A 164 -4.27 -3.20 1.78
CA VAL A 164 -4.95 -2.80 3.04
C VAL A 164 -6.01 -1.73 2.78
N LEU A 165 -5.70 -0.71 1.98
CA LEU A 165 -6.67 0.32 1.61
C LEU A 165 -7.87 -0.28 0.88
N THR A 166 -7.64 -1.26 -0.01
CA THR A 166 -8.70 -1.99 -0.70
C THR A 166 -9.60 -2.76 0.27
N ILE A 167 -9.03 -3.40 1.30
CA ILE A 167 -9.82 -4.07 2.35
C ILE A 167 -10.68 -3.05 3.11
N LEU A 168 -10.09 -1.95 3.57
CA LEU A 168 -10.81 -0.91 4.33
C LEU A 168 -11.97 -0.32 3.52
N LEU A 169 -11.73 0.03 2.25
CA LEU A 169 -12.78 0.52 1.35
C LEU A 169 -13.86 -0.53 1.10
N SER A 170 -13.48 -1.79 0.87
CA SER A 170 -14.45 -2.87 0.62
C SER A 170 -15.36 -3.11 1.83
N LEU A 171 -14.80 -3.10 3.04
CA LEU A 171 -15.58 -3.17 4.29
C LEU A 171 -16.54 -1.99 4.40
N TRP A 172 -16.05 -0.78 4.15
CA TRP A 172 -16.91 0.41 4.16
C TRP A 172 -18.07 0.31 3.17
N TYR A 173 -17.82 -0.13 1.93
CA TYR A 173 -18.86 -0.29 0.91
C TYR A 173 -19.91 -1.36 1.29
N LEU A 174 -19.50 -2.48 1.88
CA LEU A 174 -20.41 -3.55 2.30
C LEU A 174 -21.40 -3.08 3.37
N ILE A 175 -20.92 -2.41 4.42
CA ILE A 175 -21.77 -1.92 5.51
C ILE A 175 -22.66 -0.76 5.07
N ASN A 176 -22.13 0.13 4.22
CA ASN A 176 -22.89 1.27 3.76
C ASN A 176 -23.88 0.91 2.64
N ASN A 177 -23.91 -0.36 2.20
CA ASN A 177 -24.85 -1.01 1.28
C ASN A 177 -25.51 -0.03 0.30
N ASN A 178 -24.68 0.70 -0.45
CA ASN A 178 -25.15 1.70 -1.38
C ASN A 178 -25.45 0.99 -2.71
N ARG A 179 -26.59 0.28 -2.77
CA ARG A 179 -27.03 -0.50 -3.95
C ARG A 179 -27.10 0.34 -5.23
N LEU A 180 -27.19 1.66 -5.11
CA LEU A 180 -27.16 2.62 -6.23
C LEU A 180 -25.77 2.75 -6.89
N ILE A 181 -24.67 2.42 -6.20
CA ILE A 181 -23.31 2.69 -6.67
C ILE A 181 -22.51 1.41 -6.95
N ASN A 182 -22.74 0.31 -6.22
CA ASN A 182 -21.92 -0.90 -6.38
C ASN A 182 -22.71 -2.21 -6.22
N ASN A 183 -22.42 -3.17 -7.12
CA ASN A 183 -22.88 -4.56 -6.98
C ASN A 183 -22.15 -5.23 -5.81
N PRO A 184 -22.87 -5.83 -4.83
CA PRO A 184 -22.25 -6.42 -3.64
C PRO A 184 -21.23 -7.52 -3.98
N MET A 185 -21.49 -8.31 -5.04
CA MET A 185 -20.55 -9.34 -5.51
C MET A 185 -19.20 -8.76 -5.96
N ARG A 186 -19.21 -7.57 -6.57
CA ARG A 186 -17.97 -6.90 -6.99
C ARG A 186 -17.16 -6.43 -5.78
N VAL A 187 -17.84 -5.97 -4.73
CA VAL A 187 -17.19 -5.55 -3.48
C VAL A 187 -16.59 -6.76 -2.75
N PHE A 188 -17.27 -7.91 -2.73
CA PHE A 188 -16.69 -9.16 -2.22
C PHE A 188 -15.47 -9.60 -3.02
N GLY A 189 -15.51 -9.53 -4.35
CA GLY A 189 -14.34 -9.79 -5.19
C GLY A 189 -13.16 -8.87 -4.85
N SER A 190 -13.42 -7.58 -4.64
CA SER A 190 -12.41 -6.60 -4.22
C SER A 190 -11.86 -6.88 -2.82
N LEU A 191 -12.69 -7.35 -1.89
CA LEU A 191 -12.27 -7.73 -0.55
C LEU A 191 -11.32 -8.93 -0.62
N ILE A 192 -11.69 -9.96 -1.38
CA ILE A 192 -10.86 -11.16 -1.59
C ILE A 192 -9.54 -10.78 -2.25
N SER A 193 -9.54 -9.93 -3.27
CA SER A 193 -8.30 -9.48 -3.91
C SER A 193 -7.42 -8.69 -2.95
N GLY A 194 -8.01 -7.86 -2.08
CA GLY A 194 -7.26 -7.14 -1.04
C GLY A 194 -6.63 -8.08 -0.01
N ILE A 195 -7.35 -9.10 0.44
CA ILE A 195 -6.83 -10.13 1.37
C ILE A 195 -5.69 -10.91 0.70
N MET A 196 -5.89 -11.36 -0.55
CA MET A 196 -4.84 -12.05 -1.31
C MET A 196 -3.62 -11.17 -1.51
N GLY A 197 -3.79 -9.88 -1.80
CA GLY A 197 -2.71 -8.92 -1.92
C GLY A 197 -1.91 -8.78 -0.62
N CYS A 198 -2.59 -8.71 0.53
CA CYS A 198 -1.90 -8.66 1.83
C CYS A 198 -1.16 -9.97 2.16
N ILE A 199 -1.71 -11.13 1.79
CA ILE A 199 -1.03 -12.41 1.95
C ILE A 199 0.25 -12.48 1.08
N LEU A 200 0.19 -11.94 -0.14
CA LEU A 200 1.31 -11.94 -1.08
C LEU A 200 2.42 -10.95 -0.67
N PHE A 201 2.05 -9.71 -0.36
CA PHE A 201 3.00 -8.61 -0.10
C PHE A 201 3.31 -8.41 1.40
N GLY A 202 2.58 -9.07 2.30
CA GLY A 202 2.64 -8.94 3.75
C GLY A 202 1.65 -7.90 4.30
N PHE A 203 1.09 -8.15 5.48
CA PHE A 203 0.20 -7.20 6.17
C PHE A 203 0.97 -6.06 6.84
N THR A 204 2.22 -6.27 7.22
CA THR A 204 3.02 -5.29 7.98
C THR A 204 4.01 -4.51 7.14
N THR A 205 4.31 -4.94 5.91
CA THR A 205 5.42 -4.42 5.09
C THR A 205 5.36 -2.90 4.86
N TYR A 206 4.17 -2.30 4.84
CA TYR A 206 4.01 -0.84 4.68
C TYR A 206 4.12 -0.05 6.00
N LEU A 207 3.90 -0.67 7.16
CA LEU A 207 3.79 0.02 8.46
C LEU A 207 5.06 0.80 8.87
N PRO A 208 6.29 0.30 8.66
CA PRO A 208 7.50 1.04 9.01
C PRO A 208 7.62 2.40 8.32
N PHE A 209 7.00 2.58 7.17
CA PHE A 209 7.04 3.85 6.44
C PHE A 209 6.10 4.92 7.02
N PHE A 210 5.19 4.53 7.92
CA PHE A 210 4.30 5.46 8.60
C PHE A 210 4.86 5.96 9.93
N LEU A 211 6.04 5.48 10.35
CA LEU A 211 6.75 5.98 11.52
C LEU A 211 7.46 7.29 11.21
#